data_AF-A0A2J8T020-F1
#
_entry.id   AF-A0A2J8T020-F1
#
_cell.length_a   1.000
_cell.length_b   1.000
_cell.length_c   1.000
_cell.angle_alpha   90.00
_cell.angle_beta   90.00
_cell.angle_gamma   90.00
#
_symmetry.space_group_name_H-M   'P 1'
#
loop_
_entity.id
_entity.type
_entity.pdbx_description
1 polymer ?
#
loop_
_entity_poly.entity_id
_entity_poly.type
_entity_poly.pdbx_seq_one_letter_code
_entity_poly.pdbx_strand_id
1 'polypeptide(L)' 'GTPLSWWVGRTNETHTYWGGSLPDAQKCTCGLEGNCIDSQYYCNCDAGRNEW' A
#
# COMPACT_ATOMS: atom_id res chain seq x y z
N GLY A 1 9.21 1.54 5.50
CA GLY A 1 9.89 0.27 5.18
C GLY A 1 9.89 0.14 3.67
N THR A 2 10.95 -0.36 3.05
CA THR A 2 11.06 -0.39 1.58
C THR A 2 9.91 -1.18 0.96
N PRO A 3 9.15 -0.62 -0.01
CA PRO A 3 8.00 -1.31 -0.59
C PRO A 3 8.45 -2.57 -1.34
N LEU A 4 7.83 -3.72 -1.01
CA LEU A 4 8.19 -5.05 -1.54
C LEU A 4 7.52 -5.37 -2.89
N SER A 5 6.61 -4.51 -3.38
CA SER A 5 5.88 -4.71 -4.64
C SER A 5 5.86 -3.45 -5.48
N TRP A 6 6.18 -3.57 -6.77
CA TRP A 6 6.18 -2.51 -7.78
C TRP A 6 5.54 -3.01 -9.07
N TRP A 7 5.05 -2.10 -9.90
CA TRP A 7 4.59 -2.39 -11.26
C TRP A 7 5.14 -1.36 -12.25
N VAL A 8 5.15 -1.72 -13.53
CA VAL A 8 5.65 -0.85 -14.61
C VAL A 8 4.47 -0.31 -15.41
N GLY A 9 4.36 1.02 -15.47
CA GLY A 9 3.37 1.72 -16.27
C GLY A 9 3.64 1.59 -17.77
N ARG A 10 2.64 1.98 -18.59
CA ARG A 10 2.75 1.97 -20.06
C ARG A 10 3.95 2.79 -20.58
N THR A 11 4.36 3.82 -19.85
CA THR A 11 5.46 4.73 -20.19
C THR A 11 6.81 4.27 -19.61
N ASN A 12 6.95 3.01 -19.15
CA ASN A 12 8.14 2.49 -18.47
C ASN A 12 8.48 3.18 -17.13
N GLU A 13 7.55 3.95 -16.59
CA GLU A 13 7.65 4.48 -15.23
C GLU A 13 7.42 3.36 -14.20
N THR A 14 8.28 3.30 -13.19
CA THR A 14 8.14 2.34 -12.08
C THR A 14 7.24 2.96 -11.02
N HIS A 15 6.16 2.27 -10.71
CA HIS A 15 5.19 2.68 -9.71
C HIS A 15 5.30 1.77 -8.49
N THR A 16 5.52 2.38 -7.33
CA THR A 16 5.59 1.70 -6.03
C THR A 16 4.26 1.77 -5.27
N TYR A 17 3.19 2.21 -5.92
CA TYR A 17 1.86 2.41 -5.35
C TYR A 17 0.80 1.75 -6.22
N TRP A 18 -0.31 1.31 -5.63
CA TRP A 18 -1.44 0.70 -6.34
C TRP A 18 -2.55 1.72 -6.59
N GLY A 19 -3.44 1.46 -7.56
CA GLY A 19 -4.53 2.38 -7.92
C GLY A 19 -5.37 2.78 -6.69
N GLY A 20 -5.35 4.06 -6.34
CA GLY A 20 -6.00 4.62 -5.13
C GLY A 20 -5.03 5.02 -4.01
N SER A 21 -3.76 4.61 -4.08
CA SER A 21 -2.71 5.00 -3.14
C SER A 21 -1.85 6.15 -3.69
N LEU A 22 -1.38 7.04 -2.81
CA LEU A 22 -0.43 8.10 -3.17
C LEU A 22 0.97 7.49 -3.41
N PRO A 23 1.74 8.00 -4.39
CA PRO A 23 3.04 7.43 -4.78
C PRO A 23 4.04 7.21 -3.65
N ASP A 24 4.01 8.08 -2.64
CA ASP A 24 4.93 8.08 -1.51
C ASP A 24 4.39 7.42 -0.24
N ALA A 25 3.13 7.00 -0.22
CA ALA A 25 2.49 6.70 1.05
C ALA A 25 3.01 5.43 1.72
N GLN A 26 3.56 4.47 0.97
CA GLN A 26 3.95 3.13 1.47
C GLN A 26 2.84 2.49 2.34
N LYS A 27 1.58 2.81 2.05
CA LYS A 27 0.38 2.45 2.83
C LYS A 27 -0.71 1.92 1.90
N CYS A 28 -1.48 0.94 2.38
CA CYS A 28 -2.76 0.54 1.76
C CYS A 28 -3.78 1.68 1.87
N THR A 29 -4.91 1.52 1.18
CA THR A 29 -6.11 2.34 1.39
C THR A 29 -6.43 2.48 2.88
N CYS A 30 -6.43 1.37 3.61
CA CYS A 30 -6.71 1.34 5.03
C CYS A 30 -5.76 2.17 5.91
N GLY A 31 -4.47 2.23 5.56
CA GLY A 31 -3.44 2.97 6.28
C GLY A 31 -3.39 4.45 5.89
N LEU A 32 -3.95 4.79 4.73
CA LEU A 32 -4.23 6.16 4.31
C LEU A 32 -5.46 6.73 5.01
N GLU A 33 -6.53 5.94 5.10
CA GLU A 33 -7.77 6.31 5.80
C GLU A 33 -7.66 6.21 7.33
N GLY A 34 -6.65 5.48 7.83
CA GLY A 34 -6.47 5.25 9.26
C GLY A 34 -7.52 4.30 9.85
N ASN A 35 -8.10 3.43 9.03
CA ASN A 35 -9.14 2.48 9.41
C ASN A 35 -8.68 1.01 9.29
N CYS A 36 -7.37 0.75 9.22
CA CYS A 36 -6.81 -0.60 9.35
C CYS A 36 -7.39 -1.32 10.57
N ILE A 37 -7.63 -2.63 10.42
CA ILE A 37 -8.10 -3.50 11.51
C ILE A 37 -7.11 -3.46 12.68
N ASP A 38 -5.82 -3.47 12.33
CA ASP A 38 -4.74 -3.29 13.28
C ASP A 38 -4.02 -1.96 12.98
N SER A 39 -4.21 -1.00 13.87
CA SER A 39 -3.64 0.35 13.76
C SER A 39 -2.12 0.39 13.95
N GLN A 40 -1.50 -0.71 14.39
CA GLN A 40 -0.05 -0.85 14.45
C GLN A 40 0.57 -1.07 13.07
N TYR A 41 -0.22 -1.45 12.07
CA TYR A 41 0.23 -1.76 10.72
C TYR A 41 -0.29 -0.78 9.68
N TYR A 42 0.52 -0.53 8.66
CA TYR A 42 0.15 0.33 7.54
C TYR A 42 -0.72 -0.38 6.51
N CYS A 43 -0.75 -1.72 6.54
CA CYS A 43 -1.67 -2.54 5.79
C CYS A 43 -2.20 -3.72 6.61
N ASN A 44 -3.44 -4.13 6.37
CA ASN A 44 -4.01 -5.35 6.95
C ASN A 44 -3.17 -6.59 6.56
N CYS A 45 -2.64 -6.64 5.34
CA CYS A 45 -1.75 -7.73 4.91
C CYS A 45 -0.44 -7.82 5.70
N ASP A 46 0.06 -6.71 6.23
CA ASP A 46 1.23 -6.70 7.11
C ASP A 46 0.88 -7.33 8.49
N ALA A 47 -0.38 -7.21 8.90
CA ALA A 47 -0.94 -7.89 10.07
C ALA A 47 -1.39 -9.34 9.78
N GLY A 48 -1.08 -9.89 8.60
CA GLY A 48 -1.49 -11.23 8.17
C GLY A 48 -2.98 -11.35 7.84
N ARG A 49 -3.62 -10.22 7.49
CA ARG A 49 -5.06 -10.12 7.17
C ARG A 49 -5.27 -9.85 5.69
N ASN A 50 -6.31 -10.46 5.11
CA ASN A 50 -6.59 -10.38 3.67
C ASN A 50 -7.69 -9.35 3.33
N GLU A 51 -8.22 -8.68 4.35
CA GLU A 51 -9.15 -7.57 4.25
C GLU A 51 -8.43 -6.36 3.66
N TRP A 52 -8.92 -5.83 2.53
CA TRP A 52 -8.26 -4.75 1.78
C TRP A 52 -8.82 -3.37 2.12
#